data_AF-X1S396-F1
#
_entry.id   AF-X1S396-F1
#
_cell.length_a   1.000
_cell.length_b   1.000
_cell.length_c   1.000
_cell.angle_alpha   90.00
_cell.angle_beta   90.00
_cell.angle_gamma   90.00
#
_symmetry.space_group_name_H-M   'P 1'
#
loop_
_entity.id
_entity.type
_entity.pdbx_description
1 polymer ?
#
loop_
_entity_poly.entity_id
_entity_poly.type
_entity_poly.pdbx_seq_one_letter_code
_entity_poly.pdbx_strand_id
1 'polypeptide(L)'
;FIKTARSYFNILSVIKETEKNGEIILDLKKGTHNIKGFFLKIRNNYIEGYESLLAFEFLFKRLSKIYEQDLTYKISKWITQCQGIIDDYNDTILEALDNIKAPFSLQGKKKSYRDKKLFIDTKKIKPNGGIARQYSEEFTNILGEDF
;
A
#
# COMPACT_ATOMS: atom_id res chain seq x y z
N PHE A 1 15.30 -12.39 -1.04
CA PHE A 1 14.85 -11.55 0.09
C PHE A 1 15.99 -10.73 0.71
N ILE A 2 17.10 -11.34 1.18
CA ILE A 2 18.25 -10.63 1.80
C ILE A 2 18.94 -9.61 0.84
N LYS A 3 18.91 -9.83 -0.48
CA LYS A 3 19.38 -8.84 -1.48
C LYS A 3 18.52 -7.58 -1.55
N THR A 4 17.21 -7.69 -1.31
CA THR A 4 16.27 -6.56 -1.27
C THR A 4 16.48 -5.72 -0.01
N ALA A 5 16.81 -6.36 1.11
CA ALA A 5 17.18 -5.70 2.38
C ALA A 5 18.53 -4.95 2.30
N ARG A 6 19.49 -5.36 1.46
CA ARG A 6 20.69 -4.54 1.22
C ARG A 6 20.40 -3.23 0.47
N SER A 7 19.31 -3.17 -0.30
CA SER A 7 18.82 -1.93 -0.90
C SER A 7 18.30 -0.93 0.15
N TYR A 8 17.79 -1.44 1.29
CA TYR A 8 17.34 -0.59 2.41
C TYR A 8 18.44 0.28 3.01
N PHE A 9 19.69 -0.22 3.05
CA PHE A 9 20.83 0.57 3.53
C PHE A 9 21.20 1.76 2.63
N ASN A 10 20.69 1.81 1.39
CA ASN A 10 20.85 2.95 0.49
C ASN A 10 19.72 3.99 0.59
N ILE A 11 18.64 3.70 1.33
CA ILE A 11 17.53 4.65 1.53
C ILE A 11 17.97 5.82 2.43
N LEU A 12 18.80 5.55 3.44
CA LEU A 12 19.37 6.58 4.31
C LEU A 12 20.24 7.58 3.53
N SER A 13 20.86 7.16 2.42
CA SER A 13 21.69 8.06 1.60
C SER A 13 20.86 9.05 0.77
N VAL A 14 19.55 8.83 0.62
CA VAL A 14 18.67 9.60 -0.27
C VAL A 14 17.59 10.41 0.45
N ILE A 15 17.57 10.41 1.78
CA ILE A 15 16.67 11.25 2.57
C ILE A 15 17.46 12.47 3.09
N LYS A 16 16.84 13.65 3.03
CA LYS A 16 17.34 14.90 3.62
C LYS A 16 16.46 15.29 4.80
N GLU A 17 17.08 15.93 5.77
CA GLU A 17 16.39 16.51 6.92
C GLU A 17 16.34 18.03 6.75
N THR A 18 15.19 18.62 7.06
CA THR A 18 15.00 20.07 7.08
C THR A 18 14.21 20.46 8.33
N GLU A 19 14.70 21.41 9.11
CA GLU A 19 13.92 21.96 10.22
C GLU A 19 12.89 22.95 9.69
N LYS A 20 11.63 22.79 10.12
CA LYS A 20 10.58 23.78 9.87
C LYS A 20 9.66 23.84 11.08
N ASN A 21 9.50 25.03 11.66
CA ASN A 21 8.61 25.28 12.80
C ASN A 21 8.87 24.36 14.02
N GLY A 22 10.14 24.03 14.30
CA GLY A 22 10.50 23.14 15.41
C GLY A 22 10.27 21.64 15.16
N GLU A 23 9.78 21.26 13.97
CA GLU A 23 9.68 19.86 13.53
C GLU A 23 10.79 19.52 12.53
N ILE A 24 11.23 18.26 12.56
CA ILE A 24 12.13 17.72 11.53
C ILE A 24 11.27 17.24 10.37
N ILE A 25 11.34 17.93 9.24
CA ILE A 25 10.73 17.50 7.99
C ILE A 25 11.73 16.64 7.22
N LEU A 26 11.40 15.36 7.09
CA LEU A 26 12.09 14.39 6.26
C LEU A 26 11.55 14.42 4.83
N ASP A 27 12.44 14.46 3.84
CA ASP A 27 12.07 14.51 2.42
C ASP A 27 13.15 13.79 1.59
N LEU A 28 12.84 13.40 0.37
CA LEU A 28 13.84 12.83 -0.53
C LEU A 28 14.80 13.93 -1.01
N LYS A 29 16.09 13.59 -1.14
CA LYS A 29 17.11 14.48 -1.71
C LYS A 29 16.72 14.85 -3.15
N LYS A 30 17.01 16.08 -3.55
CA LYS A 30 16.85 16.48 -4.96
C LYS A 30 17.78 15.59 -5.81
N GLY A 31 17.28 15.06 -6.94
CA GLY A 31 18.04 14.17 -7.83
C GLY A 31 17.82 12.67 -7.63
N THR A 32 17.04 12.23 -6.62
CA THR A 32 16.80 10.79 -6.36
C THR A 32 15.51 10.28 -7.01
N HIS A 33 15.18 10.82 -8.19
CA HIS A 33 13.93 10.55 -8.91
C HIS A 33 13.70 9.06 -9.18
N ASN A 34 14.77 8.31 -9.48
CA ASN A 34 14.70 6.88 -9.76
C ASN A 34 14.24 6.07 -8.53
N ILE A 35 14.66 6.47 -7.34
CA ILE A 35 14.30 5.78 -6.09
C ILE A 35 12.87 6.13 -5.69
N LYS A 36 12.49 7.41 -5.80
CA LYS A 36 11.09 7.82 -5.59
C LYS A 36 10.14 7.07 -6.52
N GLY A 37 10.48 6.99 -7.80
CA GLY A 37 9.72 6.25 -8.81
C GLY A 37 9.60 4.77 -8.47
N PHE A 38 10.66 4.16 -7.96
CA PHE A 38 10.64 2.77 -7.50
C PHE A 38 9.65 2.54 -6.35
N PHE A 39 9.68 3.37 -5.29
CA PHE A 39 8.73 3.26 -4.19
C PHE A 39 7.29 3.51 -4.62
N LEU A 40 7.05 4.52 -5.48
CA LEU A 40 5.73 4.78 -6.02
C LEU A 40 5.22 3.64 -6.90
N LYS A 41 6.10 2.97 -7.65
CA LYS A 41 5.74 1.79 -8.44
C LYS A 41 5.32 0.63 -7.54
N ILE A 42 6.12 0.31 -6.52
CA ILE A 42 5.76 -0.72 -5.53
C ILE A 42 4.43 -0.40 -4.87
N ARG A 43 4.27 0.86 -4.43
CA ARG A 43 3.04 1.35 -3.82
C ARG A 43 1.83 1.13 -4.71
N ASN A 44 1.92 1.52 -5.98
CA ASN A 44 0.83 1.38 -6.93
C ASN A 44 0.50 -0.09 -7.18
N ASN A 45 1.50 -0.98 -7.30
CA ASN A 45 1.25 -2.41 -7.43
C ASN A 45 0.47 -2.99 -6.23
N TYR A 46 0.80 -2.56 -5.00
CA TYR A 46 0.05 -2.98 -3.81
C TYR A 46 -1.38 -2.46 -3.82
N ILE A 47 -1.58 -1.20 -4.24
CA ILE A 47 -2.92 -0.62 -4.38
C ILE A 47 -3.73 -1.39 -5.42
N GLU A 48 -3.21 -1.57 -6.63
CA GLU A 48 -3.89 -2.27 -7.72
C GLU A 48 -4.28 -3.71 -7.32
N GLY A 49 -3.37 -4.44 -6.67
CA GLY A 49 -3.67 -5.79 -6.15
C GLY A 49 -4.78 -5.77 -5.09
N TYR A 50 -4.75 -4.80 -4.18
CA TYR A 50 -5.76 -4.65 -3.13
C TYR A 50 -7.13 -4.24 -3.70
N GLU A 51 -7.17 -3.30 -4.64
CA GLU A 51 -8.39 -2.89 -5.36
C GLU A 51 -9.03 -4.10 -6.08
N SER A 52 -8.21 -4.97 -6.66
CA SER A 52 -8.66 -6.19 -7.32
C SER A 52 -9.30 -7.16 -6.33
N LEU A 53 -8.67 -7.40 -5.18
CA LEU A 53 -9.23 -8.27 -4.14
C LEU A 53 -10.55 -7.72 -3.58
N LEU A 54 -10.66 -6.41 -3.39
CA LEU A 54 -11.91 -5.77 -2.97
C LEU A 54 -13.02 -5.94 -4.03
N ALA A 55 -12.68 -5.90 -5.32
CA ALA A 55 -13.63 -6.19 -6.39
C ALA A 55 -14.12 -7.64 -6.34
N PHE A 56 -13.21 -8.60 -6.12
CA PHE A 56 -13.61 -9.99 -5.92
C PHE A 56 -14.48 -10.18 -4.68
N GLU A 57 -14.17 -9.51 -3.55
CA GLU A 57 -15.02 -9.61 -2.35
C GLU A 57 -16.45 -9.16 -2.63
N PHE A 58 -16.60 -8.04 -3.34
CA PHE A 58 -17.90 -7.55 -3.75
C PHE A 58 -18.67 -8.59 -4.59
N LEU A 59 -18.02 -9.19 -5.60
CA LEU A 59 -18.64 -10.20 -6.45
C LEU A 59 -18.99 -11.47 -5.69
N PHE A 60 -18.10 -11.96 -4.83
CA PHE A 60 -18.32 -13.17 -4.05
C PHE A 60 -19.41 -12.99 -2.99
N LYS A 61 -19.56 -11.78 -2.41
CA LYS A 61 -20.69 -11.44 -1.54
C LYS A 61 -22.01 -11.52 -2.29
N ARG A 62 -22.06 -11.04 -3.55
CA ARG A 62 -23.24 -11.15 -4.42
C ARG A 62 -23.56 -12.62 -4.74
N LEU A 63 -22.56 -13.40 -5.14
CA LEU A 63 -22.71 -14.85 -5.38
C LEU A 63 -23.24 -15.58 -4.14
N SER A 64 -22.66 -15.31 -2.98
CA SER A 64 -23.05 -15.98 -1.73
C SER A 64 -24.50 -15.68 -1.34
N LYS A 65 -25.00 -14.49 -1.71
CA LYS A 65 -26.41 -14.12 -1.50
C LYS A 65 -27.36 -14.88 -2.44
N ILE A 66 -26.96 -15.10 -3.69
CA ILE A 66 -27.79 -15.76 -4.71
C ILE A 66 -27.82 -17.27 -4.49
N TYR A 67 -26.67 -17.86 -4.18
CA TYR A 67 -26.51 -19.31 -4.03
C TYR A 67 -26.60 -19.81 -2.58
N GLU A 68 -26.80 -18.91 -1.62
CA GLU A 68 -26.91 -19.21 -0.19
C GLU A 68 -25.73 -20.02 0.39
N GLN A 69 -24.55 -19.89 -0.22
CA GLN A 69 -23.31 -20.56 0.19
C GLN A 69 -22.20 -19.55 0.46
N ASP A 70 -21.44 -19.73 1.54
CA ASP A 70 -20.31 -18.84 1.84
C ASP A 70 -19.11 -19.12 0.91
N LEU A 71 -19.02 -18.31 -0.14
CA LEU A 71 -17.87 -18.27 -1.03
C LEU A 71 -16.87 -17.16 -0.64
N THR A 72 -17.25 -16.30 0.31
CA THR A 72 -16.50 -15.08 0.68
C THR A 72 -15.29 -15.34 1.58
N TYR A 73 -15.33 -16.41 2.39
CA TYR A 73 -14.31 -16.66 3.41
C TYR A 73 -12.87 -16.68 2.88
N LYS A 74 -12.64 -17.23 1.67
CA LYS A 74 -11.30 -17.31 1.06
C LYS A 74 -10.79 -15.92 0.67
N ILE A 75 -11.64 -15.12 0.03
CA ILE A 75 -11.29 -13.76 -0.37
C ILE A 75 -11.02 -12.91 0.88
N SER A 76 -11.84 -13.01 1.92
CA SER A 76 -11.66 -12.22 3.14
C SER A 76 -10.29 -12.51 3.79
N LYS A 77 -9.86 -13.78 3.81
CA LYS A 77 -8.52 -14.15 4.28
C LYS A 77 -7.41 -13.48 3.45
N TRP A 78 -7.53 -13.47 2.12
CA TRP A 78 -6.56 -12.82 1.25
C TRP A 78 -6.52 -11.30 1.42
N ILE A 79 -7.68 -10.67 1.62
CA ILE A 79 -7.75 -9.23 1.93
C ILE A 79 -6.98 -8.92 3.21
N THR A 80 -7.21 -9.68 4.29
CA THR A 80 -6.48 -9.49 5.55
C THR A 80 -4.97 -9.70 5.39
N GLN A 81 -4.56 -10.72 4.62
CA GLN A 81 -3.13 -10.94 4.33
C GLN A 81 -2.51 -9.78 3.55
N CYS A 82 -3.21 -9.26 2.53
CA CYS A 82 -2.73 -8.09 1.78
C CYS A 82 -2.71 -6.81 2.62
N GLN A 83 -3.65 -6.62 3.56
CA GLN A 83 -3.58 -5.54 4.53
C GLN A 83 -2.29 -5.64 5.36
N GLY A 84 -1.99 -6.82 5.92
CA GLY A 84 -0.76 -7.03 6.68
C GLY A 84 0.51 -6.71 5.88
N ILE A 85 0.56 -7.11 4.60
CA ILE A 85 1.70 -6.78 3.73
C ILE A 85 1.82 -5.26 3.47
N ILE A 86 0.69 -4.56 3.35
CA ILE A 86 0.66 -3.10 3.18
C ILE A 86 1.09 -2.39 4.48
N ASP A 87 0.66 -2.92 5.62
CA ASP A 87 1.07 -2.42 6.94
C ASP A 87 2.58 -2.60 7.11
N ASP A 88 3.12 -3.78 6.83
CA ASP A 88 4.57 -4.03 6.81
C ASP A 88 5.31 -3.05 5.89
N TYR A 89 4.78 -2.77 4.69
CA TYR A 89 5.36 -1.78 3.78
C TYR A 89 5.40 -0.38 4.40
N ASN A 90 4.30 0.07 5.00
CA ASN A 90 4.22 1.36 5.67
C ASN A 90 5.19 1.43 6.86
N ASP A 91 5.23 0.38 7.68
CA ASP A 91 6.11 0.27 8.84
C ASP A 91 7.58 0.26 8.41
N THR A 92 7.93 -0.45 7.33
CA THR A 92 9.32 -0.42 6.86
C THR A 92 9.74 0.96 6.34
N ILE A 93 8.80 1.77 5.81
CA ILE A 93 9.08 3.18 5.50
C ILE A 93 9.30 3.96 6.80
N LEU A 94 8.48 3.75 7.84
CA LEU A 94 8.64 4.40 9.14
C LEU A 94 9.97 4.03 9.81
N GLU A 95 10.32 2.75 9.85
CA GLU A 95 11.60 2.27 10.37
C GLU A 95 12.79 2.85 9.61
N ALA A 96 12.70 2.91 8.28
CA ALA A 96 13.74 3.53 7.47
C ALA A 96 13.90 5.03 7.79
N LEU A 97 12.82 5.72 8.18
CA LEU A 97 12.84 7.12 8.60
C LEU A 97 13.39 7.31 10.02
N ASP A 98 13.05 6.42 10.95
CA ASP A 98 13.51 6.49 12.34
C ASP A 98 15.01 6.23 12.46
N ASN A 99 15.54 5.32 11.63
CA ASN A 99 16.96 4.98 11.56
C ASN A 99 17.84 6.08 10.93
N ILE A 100 17.26 7.18 10.45
CA ILE A 100 18.03 8.36 10.04
C ILE A 100 18.54 9.06 11.31
N LYS A 101 19.87 9.05 11.49
CA LYS A 101 20.54 9.78 12.57
C LYS A 101 20.33 11.28 12.37
N ALA A 102 19.44 11.86 13.18
CA ALA A 102 19.29 13.29 13.27
C ALA A 102 20.58 13.93 13.83
N PRO A 103 20.98 15.12 13.36
CA PRO A 103 21.98 15.95 14.01
C PRO A 103 21.69 16.06 15.51
N PHE A 104 22.73 16.15 16.33
CA PHE A 104 22.60 16.25 17.79
C PHE A 104 21.64 17.36 18.23
N SER A 105 21.64 18.51 17.53
CA SER A 105 20.75 19.65 17.78
C SER A 105 19.26 19.39 17.53
N LEU A 106 18.92 18.26 16.91
CA LEU A 106 17.56 17.87 16.53
C LEU A 106 17.08 16.61 17.25
N GLN A 107 17.91 16.00 18.11
CA GLN A 107 17.49 14.85 18.92
C GLN A 107 16.31 15.22 19.82
N GLY A 108 15.26 14.38 19.84
CA GLY A 108 14.05 14.60 20.62
C GLY A 108 12.96 15.45 19.94
N LYS A 109 13.22 16.05 18.77
CA LYS A 109 12.17 16.73 17.99
C LYS A 109 11.30 15.71 17.24
N LYS A 110 10.02 16.05 17.08
CA LYS A 110 9.07 15.25 16.29
C LYS A 110 9.50 15.20 14.83
N LYS A 111 9.60 13.99 14.28
CA LYS A 111 9.87 13.76 12.85
C LYS A 111 8.55 13.70 12.08
N SER A 112 8.47 14.38 10.94
CA SER A 112 7.34 14.31 10.02
C SER A 112 7.83 14.15 8.58
N TYR A 113 7.22 13.25 7.81
CA TYR A 113 7.61 13.03 6.43
C TYR A 113 6.78 13.91 5.49
N ARG A 114 7.46 14.63 4.59
CA ARG A 114 6.83 15.59 3.68
C ARG A 114 5.91 14.92 2.66
N ASP A 115 6.36 13.80 2.09
CA ASP A 115 5.65 13.16 0.98
C ASP A 115 4.76 12.01 1.45
N LYS A 116 3.60 12.35 2.00
CA LYS A 116 2.61 11.35 2.43
C LYS A 116 2.14 10.41 1.31
N LYS A 117 2.45 10.71 0.04
CA LYS A 117 2.10 9.85 -1.11
C LYS A 117 2.87 8.55 -1.15
N LEU A 118 3.92 8.37 -0.34
CA LEU A 118 4.60 7.07 -0.25
C LEU A 118 3.80 6.06 0.57
N PHE A 119 3.00 6.50 1.53
CA PHE A 119 2.21 5.61 2.36
C PHE A 119 0.92 5.17 1.65
N ILE A 120 0.39 4.04 2.08
CA ILE A 120 -0.88 3.47 1.62
C ILE A 120 -1.88 3.53 2.77
N ASP A 121 -3.04 4.15 2.51
CA ASP A 121 -4.18 4.15 3.43
C ASP A 121 -5.24 3.21 2.86
N THR A 122 -5.24 1.96 3.32
CA THR A 122 -6.13 0.90 2.83
C THR A 122 -7.61 1.24 3.00
N LYS A 123 -7.97 2.08 3.97
CA LYS A 123 -9.35 2.52 4.22
C LYS A 123 -9.88 3.46 3.13
N LYS A 124 -8.98 4.09 2.35
CA LYS A 124 -9.34 4.97 1.24
C LYS A 124 -9.38 4.26 -0.11
N ILE A 125 -8.92 3.01 -0.16
CA ILE A 125 -8.90 2.23 -1.41
C ILE A 125 -10.29 1.67 -1.67
N LYS A 126 -10.74 1.77 -2.92
CA LYS A 126 -12.04 1.27 -3.36
C LYS A 126 -11.85 0.04 -4.26
N PRO A 127 -12.85 -0.82 -4.41
CA PRO A 127 -12.82 -1.89 -5.39
C PRO A 127 -12.48 -1.38 -6.80
N ASN A 128 -11.68 -2.13 -7.54
CA ASN A 128 -11.42 -1.83 -8.94
C ASN A 128 -12.70 -2.03 -9.76
N GLY A 129 -13.31 -0.93 -10.22
CA GLY A 129 -14.57 -0.98 -10.95
C GLY A 129 -14.49 -1.68 -12.31
N GLY A 130 -13.32 -1.67 -12.97
CA GLY A 130 -13.10 -2.35 -14.24
C GLY A 130 -13.08 -3.87 -14.07
N ILE A 131 -12.31 -4.36 -13.10
CA ILE A 131 -12.26 -5.79 -12.74
C ILE A 131 -13.63 -6.26 -12.26
N ALA A 132 -14.29 -5.48 -11.39
CA ALA A 132 -15.63 -5.81 -10.91
C ALA A 132 -16.62 -5.97 -12.06
N ARG A 133 -16.59 -5.07 -13.05
CA ARG A 133 -17.47 -5.16 -14.23
C ARG A 133 -17.14 -6.37 -15.10
N GLN A 134 -15.88 -6.54 -15.48
CA GLN A 134 -15.44 -7.64 -16.35
C GLN A 134 -15.87 -8.99 -15.78
N TYR A 135 -15.53 -9.26 -14.51
CA TYR A 135 -15.89 -10.53 -13.90
C TYR A 135 -17.38 -10.65 -13.59
N SER A 136 -18.09 -9.53 -13.40
CA SER A 136 -19.55 -9.56 -13.30
C SER A 136 -20.18 -10.08 -14.60
N GLU A 137 -19.71 -9.61 -15.76
CA GLU A 137 -20.19 -10.07 -17.07
C GLU A 137 -19.83 -11.55 -17.29
N GLU A 138 -18.62 -11.96 -16.94
CA GLU A 138 -18.20 -13.38 -17.01
C GLU A 138 -19.08 -14.27 -16.12
N PHE A 139 -19.38 -13.85 -14.89
CA PHE A 139 -20.26 -14.60 -14.00
C PHE A 139 -21.69 -14.68 -14.53
N THR A 140 -22.28 -13.58 -15.02
CA THR A 140 -23.60 -13.62 -15.68
C THR A 140 -23.62 -14.60 -16.85
N ASN A 141 -22.58 -14.61 -17.68
CA ASN A 141 -22.50 -15.51 -18.84
C ASN A 141 -22.43 -17.00 -18.44
N ILE A 142 -21.79 -17.33 -17.32
CA ILE A 142 -21.61 -18.71 -16.86
C ILE A 142 -22.80 -19.18 -16.03
N LEU A 143 -23.34 -18.30 -15.20
CA LEU A 143 -24.28 -18.62 -14.14
C LEU A 143 -25.74 -18.23 -14.46
N GLY A 144 -25.95 -17.46 -15.53
CA GLY A 144 -27.26 -16.98 -15.96
C GLY A 144 -27.58 -15.55 -15.52
N GLU A 145 -28.70 -15.01 -16.01
CA GLU A 145 -29.15 -13.64 -15.75
C GLU A 145 -29.50 -13.37 -14.28
N ASP A 146 -29.71 -14.43 -13.48
CA ASP A 146 -29.98 -14.33 -12.05
C ASP A 146 -28.76 -13.85 -11.24
N PHE A 147 -27.57 -13.77 -11.88
CA PHE A 147 -26.40 -13.11 -11.31
C PHE A 147 -26.58 -11.60 -11.20
#